data_AF-A0A955YKG8-F1
#
_entry.id   AF-A0A955YKG8-F1
#
_cell.length_a   1.000
_cell.length_b   1.000
_cell.length_c   1.000
_cell.angle_alpha   90.00
_cell.angle_beta   90.00
_cell.angle_gamma   90.00
#
_symmetry.space_group_name_H-M   'P 1'
#
loop_
_entity.id
_entity.type
_entity.pdbx_description
1 polymer ?
#
loop_
_entity_poly.entity_id
_entity_poly.type
_entity_poly.pdbx_seq_one_letter_code
_entity_poly.pdbx_strand_id
1 'polypeptide(L)'
;MSAPIERFLPKPVLVETLEARLGRTIPLHPNILSALKVLVVTPLIAAGLLGGVEALRSTGAVLGLFLAFGALDALDGIVARARELDTDAGRLVDRLTDLPLLAVVAYTSYSVLPPALVGAKLGLDVLSLVLFAIKRRTTENRVRTTLTDATVLAMLLLSLGRLDTLVTPELVTALLAVNVGFTAIVVLFQLGLLKKRFIADALSAANALCGVASIYFASIGRMHTSLLLLLVGAAFDGLDGAAARKWGGTRFGVYSDDIADGINYAIAPGVALAYGVTGMEGVVVGVVYSVLTISRLVFFTLNKEGSDPNYFAGVPSTIGGLVALSSLILFPESPALVGLLVGVAGVLMVSFDAAYRHLGRVAFAVSRARASVALVAAVVLIGGGALLGPRIPAAIILVGSLAYGFLPQVTRFRVLIAARRANG
;
A
#
# COMPACT_ATOMS: atom_id res chain seq x y z
N MET A 1 26.44 -1.20 -21.44
CA MET A 1 25.27 -2.02 -21.05
C MET A 1 24.60 -1.33 -19.87
N SER A 2 23.51 -0.61 -20.12
CA SER A 2 22.64 -0.08 -19.06
C SER A 2 22.00 -1.26 -18.33
N ALA A 3 22.01 -1.23 -16.99
CA ALA A 3 21.33 -2.24 -16.20
C ALA A 3 19.83 -2.26 -16.54
N PRO A 4 19.18 -3.43 -16.64
CA PRO A 4 17.75 -3.51 -16.94
C PRO A 4 16.97 -2.80 -15.83
N ILE A 5 16.08 -1.89 -16.24
CA ILE A 5 15.22 -1.13 -15.34
C ILE A 5 14.31 -2.11 -14.61
N GLU A 6 14.49 -2.25 -13.29
CA GLU A 6 13.59 -3.02 -12.42
C GLU A 6 12.18 -2.42 -12.48
N ARG A 7 11.29 -3.02 -13.28
CA ARG A 7 9.87 -2.67 -13.26
C ARG A 7 9.24 -3.19 -11.98
N PHE A 8 8.50 -2.33 -11.29
CA PHE A 8 7.81 -2.65 -10.04
C PHE A 8 6.74 -3.75 -10.23
N LEU A 9 6.19 -3.88 -11.45
CA LEU A 9 5.21 -4.90 -11.89
C LEU A 9 5.55 -5.39 -13.32
N PRO A 10 5.67 -6.72 -13.56
CA PRO A 10 5.83 -7.27 -14.91
C PRO A 10 4.50 -7.17 -15.68
N LYS A 11 4.58 -6.94 -17.00
CA LYS A 11 3.41 -6.76 -17.87
C LYS A 11 2.86 -8.12 -18.31
N PRO A 12 1.55 -8.25 -18.60
CA PRO A 12 1.02 -9.45 -19.23
C PRO A 12 1.71 -9.72 -20.57
N VAL A 13 2.05 -10.98 -20.85
CA VAL A 13 2.80 -11.40 -22.04
C VAL A 13 2.13 -10.95 -23.35
N LEU A 14 0.78 -10.99 -23.39
CA LEU A 14 -0.02 -10.50 -24.51
C LEU A 14 0.24 -9.02 -24.83
N VAL A 15 0.31 -8.16 -23.80
CA VAL A 15 0.54 -6.73 -23.96
C VAL A 15 1.96 -6.48 -24.46
N GLU A 16 2.93 -7.21 -23.94
CA GLU A 16 4.34 -7.09 -24.35
C GLU A 16 4.55 -7.51 -25.82
N THR A 17 3.86 -8.57 -26.25
CA THR A 17 3.92 -9.06 -27.64
C THR A 17 3.28 -8.06 -28.62
N LEU A 18 2.13 -7.47 -28.24
CA LEU A 18 1.45 -6.46 -29.05
C LEU A 18 2.27 -5.17 -29.17
N GLU A 19 2.81 -4.66 -28.07
CA GLU A 19 3.66 -3.46 -28.10
C GLU A 19 4.92 -3.68 -28.95
N ALA A 20 5.57 -4.85 -28.84
CA ALA A 20 6.75 -5.17 -29.65
C ALA A 20 6.42 -5.21 -31.15
N ARG A 21 5.26 -5.77 -31.52
CA ARG A 21 4.79 -5.79 -32.92
C ARG A 21 4.51 -4.37 -33.42
N LEU A 22 3.76 -3.59 -32.63
CA LEU A 22 3.40 -2.21 -32.97
C LEU A 22 4.65 -1.32 -33.14
N GLY A 23 5.59 -1.41 -32.21
CA GLY A 23 6.81 -0.60 -32.23
C GLY A 23 7.74 -0.93 -33.40
N ARG A 24 7.70 -2.15 -33.94
CA ARG A 24 8.44 -2.54 -35.16
C ARG A 24 7.77 -2.10 -36.45
N THR A 25 6.43 -1.95 -36.45
CA THR A 25 5.68 -1.54 -37.64
C THR A 25 5.74 -0.04 -37.93
N ILE A 26 5.96 0.80 -36.91
CA ILE A 26 5.99 2.25 -37.07
C ILE A 26 7.38 2.68 -37.60
N PRO A 27 7.46 3.28 -38.80
CA PRO A 27 8.75 3.63 -39.41
C PRO A 27 9.39 4.88 -38.77
N LEU A 28 8.62 5.66 -38.01
CA LEU A 28 9.06 6.91 -37.40
C LEU A 28 10.08 6.70 -36.27
N HIS A 29 10.98 7.66 -36.12
CA HIS A 29 11.91 7.71 -35.00
C HIS A 29 11.18 8.21 -33.73
N PRO A 30 11.47 7.67 -32.52
CA PRO A 30 10.83 8.10 -31.26
C PRO A 30 10.83 9.62 -31.05
N ASN A 31 11.96 10.30 -31.23
CA ASN A 31 12.04 11.76 -31.11
C ASN A 31 11.11 12.53 -32.08
N ILE A 32 10.78 11.95 -33.25
CA ILE A 32 9.81 12.56 -34.17
C ILE A 32 8.40 12.45 -33.59
N LEU A 33 8.07 11.33 -32.94
CA LEU A 33 6.80 11.16 -32.23
C LEU A 33 6.69 12.17 -31.07
N SER A 34 7.76 12.35 -30.27
CA SER A 34 7.80 13.36 -29.22
C SER A 34 7.73 14.79 -29.78
N ALA A 35 8.25 15.06 -30.98
CA ALA A 35 8.09 16.35 -31.64
C ALA A 35 6.64 16.58 -32.14
N LEU A 36 6.01 15.56 -32.72
CA LEU A 36 4.60 15.59 -33.10
C LEU A 36 3.70 15.81 -31.88
N LYS A 37 4.08 15.29 -30.71
CA LYS A 37 3.39 15.48 -29.43
C LYS A 37 3.22 16.97 -29.09
N VAL A 38 4.27 17.79 -29.28
CA VAL A 38 4.23 19.24 -29.06
C VAL A 38 3.26 19.93 -30.03
N LEU A 39 3.25 19.51 -31.30
CA LEU A 39 2.35 20.07 -32.32
C LEU A 39 0.88 19.77 -31.99
N VAL A 40 0.56 18.54 -31.57
CA VAL A 40 -0.80 18.13 -31.16
C VAL A 40 -1.31 18.93 -29.97
N VAL A 41 -0.43 19.31 -29.06
CA VAL A 41 -0.78 20.07 -27.85
C VAL A 41 -0.86 21.58 -28.10
N THR A 42 -0.28 22.09 -29.18
CA THR A 42 -0.24 23.53 -29.48
C THR A 42 -1.63 24.21 -29.42
N PRO A 43 -2.73 23.61 -29.94
CA PRO A 43 -4.07 24.17 -29.76
C PRO A 43 -4.53 24.26 -28.30
N LEU A 44 -4.19 23.26 -27.46
CA LEU A 44 -4.52 23.27 -26.03
C LEU A 44 -3.75 24.37 -25.29
N ILE A 45 -2.47 24.53 -25.62
CA ILE A 45 -1.62 25.63 -25.11
C ILE A 45 -2.22 26.98 -25.50
N ALA A 46 -2.57 27.15 -26.78
CA ALA A 46 -3.16 28.38 -27.29
C ALA A 46 -4.51 28.69 -26.61
N ALA A 47 -5.37 27.69 -26.39
CA ALA A 47 -6.63 27.90 -25.68
C ALA A 47 -6.42 28.32 -24.23
N GLY A 48 -5.45 27.73 -23.53
CA GLY A 48 -5.14 28.12 -22.16
C GLY A 48 -4.59 29.55 -22.07
N LEU A 49 -3.70 29.96 -22.97
CA LEU A 49 -3.05 31.27 -22.93
C LEU A 49 -3.91 32.41 -23.49
N LEU A 50 -4.68 32.15 -24.55
CA LEU A 50 -5.40 33.18 -25.31
C LEU A 50 -6.87 33.30 -24.91
N GLY A 51 -7.33 32.58 -23.88
CA GLY A 51 -8.71 32.63 -23.41
C GLY A 51 -9.70 31.87 -24.30
N GLY A 52 -9.22 30.88 -25.07
CA GLY A 52 -10.02 30.01 -25.91
C GLY A 52 -9.58 29.98 -27.38
N VAL A 53 -9.71 28.81 -28.01
CA VAL A 53 -9.52 28.61 -29.45
C VAL A 53 -10.85 28.10 -30.01
N GLU A 54 -11.29 28.65 -31.15
CA GLU A 54 -12.58 28.31 -31.76
C GLU A 54 -12.73 26.79 -32.06
N ALA A 55 -11.62 26.14 -32.41
CA ALA A 55 -11.52 24.70 -32.63
C ALA A 55 -11.69 23.83 -31.35
N LEU A 56 -11.57 24.41 -30.16
CA LEU A 56 -11.71 23.73 -28.86
C LEU A 56 -13.09 23.95 -28.22
N ARG A 57 -14.08 24.40 -29.01
CA ARG A 57 -15.47 24.60 -28.54
C ARG A 57 -16.11 23.33 -28.01
N SER A 58 -15.76 22.13 -28.51
CA SER A 58 -16.31 20.87 -27.99
C SER A 58 -15.41 20.23 -26.94
N THR A 59 -16.01 19.70 -25.87
CA THR A 59 -15.29 18.92 -24.86
C THR A 59 -14.62 17.69 -25.49
N GLY A 60 -15.23 17.13 -26.54
CA GLY A 60 -14.66 16.04 -27.32
C GLY A 60 -13.36 16.41 -28.05
N ALA A 61 -13.22 17.65 -28.53
CA ALA A 61 -11.97 18.11 -29.15
C ALA A 61 -10.82 18.22 -28.13
N VAL A 62 -11.10 18.73 -26.93
CA VAL A 62 -10.12 18.80 -25.82
C VAL A 62 -9.67 17.39 -25.45
N LEU A 63 -10.62 16.48 -25.21
CA LEU A 63 -10.34 15.09 -24.87
C LEU A 63 -9.60 14.38 -26.00
N GLY A 64 -10.00 14.58 -27.25
CA GLY A 64 -9.37 14.00 -28.42
C GLY A 64 -7.91 14.42 -28.58
N LEU A 65 -7.60 15.71 -28.40
CA LEU A 65 -6.23 16.21 -28.46
C LEU A 65 -5.38 15.71 -27.28
N PHE A 66 -5.95 15.66 -26.08
CA PHE A 66 -5.25 15.10 -24.92
C PHE A 66 -4.99 13.59 -25.08
N LEU A 67 -5.96 12.83 -25.61
CA LEU A 67 -5.79 11.42 -25.92
C LEU A 67 -4.76 11.20 -27.04
N ALA A 68 -4.73 12.06 -28.05
CA ALA A 68 -3.71 12.02 -29.10
C ALA A 68 -2.31 12.32 -28.54
N PHE A 69 -2.19 13.30 -27.62
CA PHE A 69 -0.96 13.56 -26.88
C PHE A 69 -0.49 12.33 -26.10
N GLY A 70 -1.35 11.73 -25.29
CA GLY A 70 -1.02 10.53 -24.51
C GLY A 70 -0.75 9.29 -25.39
N ALA A 71 -1.39 9.19 -26.55
CA ALA A 71 -1.11 8.12 -27.51
C ALA A 71 0.29 8.28 -28.14
N LEU A 72 0.68 9.50 -28.50
CA LEU A 72 2.03 9.77 -29.02
C LEU A 72 3.11 9.50 -27.98
N ASP A 73 2.87 9.89 -26.72
CA ASP A 73 3.72 9.59 -25.57
C ASP A 73 3.87 8.08 -25.34
N ALA A 74 2.76 7.33 -25.37
CA ALA A 74 2.84 5.88 -25.25
C ALA A 74 3.60 5.23 -26.42
N LEU A 75 3.37 5.73 -27.65
CA LEU A 75 3.96 5.21 -28.87
C LEU A 75 5.47 5.47 -28.93
N ASP A 76 5.95 6.65 -28.52
CA ASP A 76 7.39 6.95 -28.58
C ASP A 76 8.20 5.98 -27.70
N GLY A 77 7.71 5.67 -26.50
CA GLY A 77 8.33 4.73 -25.60
C GLY A 77 8.24 3.30 -26.12
N ILE A 78 7.12 2.92 -26.76
CA ILE A 78 6.96 1.61 -27.39
C ILE A 78 7.96 1.43 -28.54
N VAL A 79 8.05 2.41 -29.44
CA VAL A 79 8.96 2.39 -30.59
C VAL A 79 10.42 2.39 -30.13
N ALA A 80 10.76 3.24 -29.15
CA ALA A 80 12.11 3.31 -28.59
C ALA A 80 12.57 1.95 -28.04
N ARG A 81 11.70 1.26 -27.29
CA ARG A 81 12.00 -0.06 -26.72
C ARG A 81 12.04 -1.16 -27.78
N ALA A 82 11.09 -1.18 -28.72
CA ALA A 82 10.98 -2.24 -29.73
C ALA A 82 12.11 -2.22 -30.76
N ARG A 83 12.72 -1.05 -30.99
CA ARG A 83 13.80 -0.81 -31.95
C ARG A 83 15.16 -0.58 -31.29
N GLU A 84 15.27 -0.77 -29.97
CA GLU A 84 16.51 -0.56 -29.21
C GLU A 84 17.09 0.86 -29.33
N LEU A 85 16.23 1.86 -29.52
CA LEU A 85 16.57 3.29 -29.62
C LEU A 85 16.38 4.04 -28.28
N ASP A 86 16.23 3.30 -27.19
CA ASP A 86 15.97 3.83 -25.86
C ASP A 86 17.24 4.46 -25.26
N THR A 87 17.41 5.76 -25.49
CA THR A 87 18.58 6.53 -25.05
C THR A 87 18.23 7.54 -23.96
N ASP A 88 19.18 7.85 -23.08
CA ASP A 88 19.02 8.89 -22.04
C ASP A 88 18.62 10.24 -22.65
N ALA A 89 19.21 10.59 -23.80
CA ALA A 89 18.92 11.82 -24.52
C ALA A 89 17.50 11.83 -25.09
N GLY A 90 17.04 10.72 -25.69
CA GLY A 90 15.67 10.57 -26.18
C GLY A 90 14.65 10.70 -25.06
N ARG A 91 14.91 10.07 -23.90
CA ARG A 91 14.05 10.19 -22.70
C ARG A 91 14.04 11.60 -22.11
N LEU A 92 15.13 12.35 -22.23
CA LEU A 92 15.18 13.74 -21.80
C LEU A 92 14.31 14.62 -22.71
N VAL A 93 14.44 14.43 -24.03
CA VAL A 93 13.62 15.13 -25.03
C VAL A 93 12.14 14.86 -24.80
N ASP A 94 11.77 13.59 -24.62
CA ASP A 94 10.41 13.17 -24.31
C ASP A 94 9.81 13.95 -23.12
N ARG A 95 10.48 13.92 -21.96
CA ARG A 95 10.02 14.65 -20.76
C ARG A 95 10.00 16.15 -20.92
N LEU A 96 10.92 16.72 -21.71
CA LEU A 96 10.91 18.15 -22.02
C LEU A 96 9.69 18.54 -22.84
N THR A 97 9.21 17.67 -23.71
CA THR A 97 8.03 17.94 -24.56
C THR A 97 6.70 17.96 -23.78
N ASP A 98 6.68 17.47 -22.54
CA ASP A 98 5.49 17.53 -21.66
C ASP A 98 5.34 18.86 -20.90
N LEU A 99 6.47 19.53 -20.64
CA LEU A 99 6.50 20.75 -19.82
C LEU A 99 5.62 21.88 -20.34
N PRO A 100 5.54 22.17 -21.66
CA PRO A 100 4.71 23.26 -22.16
C PRO A 100 3.23 23.10 -21.81
N LEU A 101 2.68 21.88 -21.95
CA LEU A 101 1.30 21.59 -21.57
C LEU A 101 1.11 21.82 -20.07
N LEU A 102 2.00 21.24 -19.27
CA LEU A 102 1.92 21.28 -17.82
C LEU A 102 2.03 22.70 -17.27
N ALA A 103 2.90 23.54 -17.86
CA ALA A 103 3.06 24.94 -17.48
C ALA A 103 1.80 25.77 -17.76
N VAL A 104 1.17 25.57 -18.92
CA VAL A 104 -0.07 26.29 -19.29
C VAL A 104 -1.25 25.83 -18.44
N VAL A 105 -1.38 24.53 -18.21
CA VAL A 105 -2.42 23.99 -17.32
C VAL A 105 -2.22 24.52 -15.89
N ALA A 106 -0.99 24.54 -15.39
CA ALA A 106 -0.68 25.12 -14.08
C ALA A 106 -1.04 26.62 -14.02
N TYR A 107 -0.68 27.40 -15.04
CA TYR A 107 -1.00 28.83 -15.11
C TYR A 107 -2.51 29.09 -15.10
N THR A 108 -3.25 28.37 -15.93
CA THR A 108 -4.71 28.56 -16.07
C THR A 108 -5.51 28.04 -14.88
N SER A 109 -5.02 27.00 -14.19
CA SER A 109 -5.67 26.50 -12.97
C SER A 109 -5.29 27.27 -11.71
N TYR A 110 -4.34 28.22 -11.77
CA TYR A 110 -3.81 28.94 -10.60
C TYR A 110 -4.86 29.77 -9.85
N SER A 111 -5.89 30.25 -10.56
CA SER A 111 -7.00 31.03 -9.99
C SER A 111 -8.12 30.17 -9.39
N VAL A 112 -8.17 28.88 -9.74
CA VAL A 112 -9.27 27.96 -9.36
C VAL A 112 -8.82 26.93 -8.31
N LEU A 113 -7.53 26.60 -8.27
CA LEU A 113 -6.96 25.63 -7.34
C LEU A 113 -6.02 26.31 -6.33
N PRO A 114 -5.71 25.67 -5.18
CA PRO A 114 -4.78 26.21 -4.21
C PRO A 114 -3.40 26.52 -4.83
N PRO A 115 -2.96 27.80 -4.84
CA PRO A 115 -1.72 28.22 -5.49
C PRO A 115 -0.48 27.43 -5.04
N ALA A 116 -0.42 27.12 -3.74
CA ALA A 116 0.67 26.35 -3.15
C ALA A 116 0.79 24.94 -3.76
N LEU A 117 -0.34 24.26 -4.04
CA LEU A 117 -0.32 22.91 -4.62
C LEU A 117 0.05 22.93 -6.09
N VAL A 118 -0.46 23.90 -6.85
CA VAL A 118 -0.13 24.08 -8.27
C VAL A 118 1.36 24.40 -8.42
N GLY A 119 1.88 25.33 -7.63
CA GLY A 119 3.30 25.67 -7.59
C GLY A 119 4.18 24.49 -7.16
N ALA A 120 3.77 23.74 -6.14
CA ALA A 120 4.49 22.55 -5.70
C ALA A 120 4.55 21.47 -6.79
N LYS A 121 3.45 21.23 -7.52
CA LYS A 121 3.42 20.27 -8.62
C LYS A 121 4.40 20.64 -9.72
N LEU A 122 4.32 21.87 -10.23
CA LEU A 122 5.22 22.38 -11.27
C LEU A 122 6.68 22.30 -10.81
N GLY A 123 6.98 22.76 -9.60
CA GLY A 123 8.33 22.73 -9.03
C GLY A 123 8.90 21.31 -8.90
N LEU A 124 8.09 20.35 -8.44
CA LEU A 124 8.52 18.95 -8.29
C LEU A 124 8.76 18.25 -9.63
N ASP A 125 7.95 18.53 -10.65
CA ASP A 125 8.15 17.94 -11.98
C ASP A 125 9.42 18.50 -12.66
N VAL A 126 9.63 19.82 -12.57
CA VAL A 126 10.88 20.46 -13.04
C VAL A 126 12.08 19.91 -12.28
N LEU A 127 12.01 19.81 -10.94
CA LEU A 127 13.08 19.22 -10.13
C LEU A 127 13.35 17.77 -10.52
N SER A 128 12.31 16.97 -10.75
CA SER A 128 12.48 15.57 -11.17
C SER A 128 13.11 15.46 -12.57
N LEU A 129 12.80 16.39 -13.47
CA LEU A 129 13.47 16.48 -14.78
C LEU A 129 14.95 16.85 -14.64
N VAL A 130 15.28 17.83 -13.80
CA VAL A 130 16.67 18.23 -13.53
C VAL A 130 17.46 17.05 -12.93
N LEU A 131 16.88 16.35 -11.96
CA LEU A 131 17.49 15.17 -11.36
C LEU A 131 17.69 14.03 -12.38
N PHE A 132 16.76 13.87 -13.31
CA PHE A 132 16.90 12.95 -14.44
C PHE A 132 18.05 13.35 -15.37
N ALA A 133 18.16 14.64 -15.72
CA ALA A 133 19.22 15.16 -16.60
C ALA A 133 20.62 14.97 -15.99
N ILE A 134 20.75 15.12 -14.67
CA ILE A 134 22.01 14.89 -13.92
C ILE A 134 22.25 13.38 -13.66
N LYS A 135 21.44 12.49 -14.25
CA LYS A 135 21.52 11.02 -14.13
C LYS A 135 21.44 10.50 -12.69
N ARG A 136 20.75 11.22 -11.79
CA ARG A 136 20.53 10.73 -10.41
C ARG A 136 19.37 9.73 -10.36
N ARG A 137 19.70 8.45 -10.11
CA ARG A 137 18.77 7.35 -9.74
C ARG A 137 17.43 7.41 -10.49
N THR A 138 17.47 7.10 -11.78
CA THR A 138 16.28 7.11 -12.64
C THR A 138 15.27 6.05 -12.19
N THR A 139 14.15 6.49 -11.65
CA THR A 139 13.01 5.62 -11.32
C THR A 139 11.89 5.91 -12.30
N GLU A 140 11.66 4.99 -13.22
CA GLU A 140 10.52 5.02 -14.13
C GLU A 140 9.37 4.28 -13.45
N ASN A 141 8.29 5.00 -13.11
CA ASN A 141 7.16 4.41 -12.42
C ASN A 141 5.88 4.74 -13.17
N ARG A 142 5.27 3.71 -13.78
CA ARG A 142 4.01 3.84 -14.53
C ARG A 142 2.90 4.47 -13.71
N VAL A 143 2.85 4.17 -12.41
CA VAL A 143 1.88 4.76 -11.49
C VAL A 143 2.04 6.28 -11.43
N ARG A 144 3.28 6.77 -11.47
CA ARG A 144 3.57 8.22 -11.50
C ARG A 144 3.02 8.86 -12.77
N THR A 145 3.30 8.25 -13.92
CA THR A 145 2.89 8.76 -15.23
C THR A 145 1.38 8.83 -15.32
N THR A 146 0.69 7.71 -15.05
CA THR A 146 -0.79 7.67 -15.09
C THR A 146 -1.44 8.66 -14.11
N LEU A 147 -0.88 8.81 -12.91
CA LEU A 147 -1.37 9.80 -11.94
C LEU A 147 -1.15 11.23 -12.43
N THR A 148 -0.03 11.50 -13.10
CA THR A 148 0.28 12.80 -13.69
C THR A 148 -0.65 13.14 -14.84
N ASP A 149 -0.83 12.22 -15.78
CA ASP A 149 -1.73 12.41 -16.92
C ASP A 149 -3.17 12.67 -16.45
N ALA A 150 -3.66 11.87 -15.49
CA ALA A 150 -4.99 12.05 -14.91
C ALA A 150 -5.14 13.43 -14.24
N THR A 151 -4.11 13.88 -13.51
CA THR A 151 -4.13 15.18 -12.82
C THR A 151 -4.12 16.34 -13.83
N VAL A 152 -3.23 16.28 -14.83
CA VAL A 152 -3.14 17.33 -15.86
C VAL A 152 -4.43 17.42 -16.66
N LEU A 153 -5.04 16.27 -17.02
CA LEU A 153 -6.33 16.24 -17.68
C LEU A 153 -7.43 16.88 -16.82
N ALA A 154 -7.50 16.51 -15.54
CA ALA A 154 -8.52 17.03 -14.64
C ALA A 154 -8.36 18.55 -14.42
N MET A 155 -7.12 19.04 -14.27
CA MET A 155 -6.81 20.46 -14.18
C MET A 155 -7.19 21.23 -15.45
N LEU A 156 -6.90 20.65 -16.62
CA LEU A 156 -7.25 21.23 -17.93
C LEU A 156 -8.77 21.31 -18.15
N LEU A 157 -9.51 20.25 -17.82
CA LEU A 157 -10.97 20.24 -17.94
C LEU A 157 -11.60 21.27 -17.00
N LEU A 158 -11.08 21.37 -15.77
CA LEU A 158 -11.51 22.36 -14.79
C LEU A 158 -11.23 23.79 -15.27
N SER A 159 -10.03 24.07 -15.79
CA SER A 159 -9.68 25.43 -16.24
C SER A 159 -10.47 25.89 -17.46
N LEU A 160 -10.95 24.95 -18.28
CA LEU A 160 -11.82 25.21 -19.42
C LEU A 160 -13.32 25.23 -19.06
N GLY A 161 -13.67 25.06 -17.78
CA GLY A 161 -15.07 25.02 -17.31
C GLY A 161 -15.88 23.90 -17.95
N ARG A 162 -15.32 22.68 -18.03
CA ARG A 162 -15.94 21.52 -18.65
C ARG A 162 -16.17 20.41 -17.64
N LEU A 163 -17.29 19.69 -17.82
CA LEU A 163 -17.67 18.53 -17.02
C LEU A 163 -17.82 18.85 -15.52
N ASP A 164 -18.42 20.00 -15.20
CA ASP A 164 -18.53 20.55 -13.83
C ASP A 164 -19.19 19.58 -12.83
N THR A 165 -20.02 18.65 -13.29
CA THR A 165 -20.65 17.60 -12.46
C THR A 165 -19.69 16.47 -12.08
N LEU A 166 -18.66 16.20 -12.90
CA LEU A 166 -17.69 15.12 -12.70
C LEU A 166 -16.32 15.64 -12.24
N VAL A 167 -15.94 16.86 -12.62
CA VAL A 167 -14.64 17.47 -12.36
C VAL A 167 -14.85 18.70 -11.49
N THR A 168 -15.03 18.48 -10.18
CA THR A 168 -15.21 19.56 -9.21
C THR A 168 -13.85 20.06 -8.69
N PRO A 169 -13.74 21.34 -8.25
CA PRO A 169 -12.51 21.86 -7.65
C PRO A 169 -11.98 21.02 -6.49
N GLU A 170 -12.87 20.44 -5.67
CA GLU A 170 -12.50 19.59 -4.53
C GLU A 170 -11.86 18.29 -4.99
N LEU A 171 -12.45 17.63 -6.00
CA LEU A 171 -11.90 16.40 -6.57
C LEU A 171 -10.52 16.65 -7.20
N VAL A 172 -10.40 17.72 -7.99
CA VAL A 172 -9.12 18.08 -8.64
C VAL A 172 -8.08 18.47 -7.61
N THR A 173 -8.45 19.18 -6.54
CA THR A 173 -7.54 19.51 -5.43
C THR A 173 -7.05 18.25 -4.71
N ALA A 174 -7.94 17.30 -4.44
CA ALA A 174 -7.57 16.03 -3.82
C ALA A 174 -6.62 15.21 -4.72
N LEU A 175 -6.95 15.10 -6.01
CA LEU A 175 -6.11 14.42 -6.99
C LEU A 175 -4.73 15.07 -7.13
N LEU A 176 -4.69 16.41 -7.17
CA LEU A 176 -3.46 17.20 -7.22
C LEU A 176 -2.61 16.99 -5.96
N ALA A 177 -3.21 17.00 -4.78
CA ALA A 177 -2.50 16.75 -3.52
C ALA A 177 -1.87 15.35 -3.48
N VAL A 178 -2.61 14.32 -3.91
CA VAL A 178 -2.10 12.95 -4.03
C VAL A 178 -0.92 12.88 -5.00
N ASN A 179 -1.02 13.55 -6.15
CA ASN A 179 0.06 13.61 -7.14
C ASN A 179 1.30 14.35 -6.64
N VAL A 180 1.13 15.51 -6.00
CA VAL A 180 2.22 16.28 -5.37
C VAL A 180 2.94 15.42 -4.34
N GLY A 181 2.20 14.77 -3.44
CA GLY A 181 2.79 13.88 -2.43
C GLY A 181 3.56 12.72 -3.06
N PHE A 182 2.97 12.04 -4.05
CA PHE A 182 3.64 10.94 -4.74
C PHE A 182 4.90 11.38 -5.48
N THR A 183 4.85 12.50 -6.19
CA THR A 183 6.00 13.05 -6.92
C THR A 183 7.09 13.51 -5.96
N ALA A 184 6.74 14.13 -4.83
CA ALA A 184 7.68 14.49 -3.78
C ALA A 184 8.44 13.27 -3.25
N ILE A 185 7.73 12.17 -2.95
CA ILE A 185 8.36 10.91 -2.52
C ILE A 185 9.37 10.42 -3.57
N VAL A 186 8.99 10.41 -4.85
CA VAL A 186 9.89 10.01 -5.95
C VAL A 186 11.13 10.91 -6.02
N VAL A 187 10.96 12.22 -5.90
CA VAL A 187 12.06 13.20 -5.88
C VAL A 187 12.98 12.95 -4.68
N LEU A 188 12.43 12.70 -3.49
CA LEU A 188 13.23 12.37 -2.31
C LEU A 188 14.05 11.08 -2.49
N PHE A 189 13.52 10.08 -3.20
CA PHE A 189 14.30 8.90 -3.60
C PHE A 189 15.40 9.23 -4.62
N GLN A 190 15.12 10.09 -5.60
CA GLN A 190 16.10 10.55 -6.61
C GLN A 190 17.24 11.36 -5.96
N LEU A 191 16.92 12.19 -4.97
CA LEU A 191 17.87 12.94 -4.15
C LEU A 191 18.69 12.04 -3.22
N GLY A 192 18.29 10.78 -3.03
CA GLY A 192 18.93 9.84 -2.11
C GLY A 192 18.67 10.13 -0.63
N LEU A 193 17.75 11.06 -0.34
CA LEU A 193 17.26 11.37 1.00
C LEU A 193 16.43 10.20 1.54
N LEU A 194 15.57 9.63 0.69
CA LEU A 194 14.90 8.37 0.96
C LEU A 194 15.66 7.22 0.26
N LYS A 195 15.92 6.15 1.01
CA LYS A 195 16.50 4.90 0.49
C LYS A 195 15.42 3.83 0.55
N LYS A 196 15.32 2.99 -0.48
CA LYS A 196 14.29 1.93 -0.56
C LYS A 196 14.29 1.01 0.67
N ARG A 197 15.44 0.85 1.33
CA ARG A 197 15.58 0.11 2.59
C ARG A 197 14.78 0.67 3.78
N PHE A 198 14.42 1.95 3.76
CA PHE A 198 13.59 2.59 4.80
C PHE A 198 12.09 2.40 4.56
N ILE A 199 11.68 1.77 3.45
CA ILE A 199 10.26 1.49 3.20
C ILE A 199 9.72 0.52 4.26
N ALA A 200 10.52 -0.46 4.68
CA ALA A 200 10.17 -1.33 5.78
C ALA A 200 9.95 -0.52 7.07
N ASP A 201 10.95 0.29 7.46
CA ASP A 201 10.88 1.13 8.66
C ASP A 201 9.66 2.08 8.66
N ALA A 202 9.29 2.64 7.51
CA ALA A 202 8.11 3.50 7.37
C ALA A 202 6.79 2.71 7.53
N LEU A 203 6.75 1.46 7.07
CA LEU A 203 5.61 0.57 7.25
C LEU A 203 5.49 0.12 8.71
N SER A 204 6.61 -0.18 9.39
CA SER A 204 6.61 -0.45 10.84
C SER A 204 6.15 0.76 11.65
N ALA A 205 6.54 1.98 11.25
CA ALA A 205 6.03 3.21 11.87
C ALA A 205 4.51 3.37 11.64
N ALA A 206 4.00 3.02 10.46
CA ALA A 206 2.57 3.02 10.19
C ALA A 206 1.82 1.98 11.03
N ASN A 207 2.40 0.78 11.23
CA ASN A 207 1.88 -0.23 12.15
C ASN A 207 1.78 0.32 13.59
N ALA A 208 2.84 0.96 14.09
CA ALA A 208 2.84 1.58 15.42
C ALA A 208 1.76 2.67 15.55
N LEU A 209 1.60 3.54 14.53
CA LEU A 209 0.56 4.57 14.50
C LEU A 209 -0.85 3.96 14.52
N CYS A 210 -1.08 2.88 13.79
CA CYS A 210 -2.33 2.12 13.87
C CYS A 210 -2.59 1.58 15.28
N GLY A 211 -1.56 1.06 15.96
CA GLY A 211 -1.67 0.62 17.35
C GLY A 211 -2.02 1.75 18.32
N VAL A 212 -1.36 2.91 18.21
CA VAL A 212 -1.69 4.10 19.03
C VAL A 212 -3.10 4.62 18.75
N ALA A 213 -3.50 4.69 17.48
CA ALA A 213 -4.87 5.06 17.12
C ALA A 213 -5.88 4.04 17.66
N SER A 214 -5.55 2.74 17.62
CA SER A 214 -6.38 1.68 18.19
C SER A 214 -6.60 1.87 19.69
N ILE A 215 -5.54 2.19 20.44
CA ILE A 215 -5.60 2.55 21.87
C ILE A 215 -6.55 3.72 22.11
N TYR A 216 -6.42 4.80 21.32
CA TYR A 216 -7.28 5.97 21.44
C TYR A 216 -8.76 5.63 21.18
N PHE A 217 -9.06 4.87 20.12
CA PHE A 217 -10.45 4.49 19.83
C PHE A 217 -11.03 3.52 20.87
N ALA A 218 -10.21 2.63 21.43
CA ALA A 218 -10.61 1.77 22.52
C ALA A 218 -10.96 2.56 23.80
N SER A 219 -10.17 3.58 24.15
CA SER A 219 -10.40 4.38 25.36
C SER A 219 -11.69 5.22 25.32
N ILE A 220 -12.19 5.53 24.12
CA ILE A 220 -13.49 6.19 23.90
C ILE A 220 -14.63 5.19 23.59
N GLY A 221 -14.43 3.90 23.86
CA GLY A 221 -15.47 2.85 23.73
C GLY A 221 -15.71 2.36 22.29
N ARG A 222 -14.94 2.82 21.30
CA ARG A 222 -15.10 2.43 19.88
C ARG A 222 -14.29 1.17 19.55
N MET A 223 -14.68 0.04 20.16
CA MET A 223 -13.97 -1.25 20.03
C MET A 223 -13.89 -1.77 18.59
N HIS A 224 -14.94 -1.55 17.78
CA HIS A 224 -14.93 -1.94 16.36
C HIS A 224 -13.87 -1.19 15.55
N THR A 225 -13.71 0.12 15.79
CA THR A 225 -12.68 0.93 15.13
C THR A 225 -11.28 0.54 15.62
N SER A 226 -11.15 0.19 16.90
CA SER A 226 -9.91 -0.37 17.45
C SER A 226 -9.51 -1.69 16.76
N LEU A 227 -10.44 -2.63 16.57
CA LEU A 227 -10.18 -3.87 15.83
C LEU A 227 -9.79 -3.60 14.35
N LEU A 228 -10.48 -2.66 13.69
CA LEU A 228 -10.16 -2.27 12.32
C LEU A 228 -8.71 -1.75 12.22
N LEU A 229 -8.32 -0.84 13.12
CA LEU A 229 -6.97 -0.27 13.13
C LEU A 229 -5.91 -1.33 13.42
N LEU A 230 -6.20 -2.30 14.30
CA LEU A 230 -5.30 -3.43 14.54
C LEU A 230 -5.11 -4.27 13.27
N LEU A 231 -6.18 -4.55 12.51
CA LEU A 231 -6.11 -5.26 11.23
C LEU A 231 -5.32 -4.50 10.17
N VAL A 232 -5.49 -3.18 10.10
CA VAL A 232 -4.70 -2.33 9.19
C VAL A 232 -3.22 -2.34 9.59
N GLY A 233 -2.93 -2.26 10.89
CA GLY A 233 -1.56 -2.41 11.41
C GLY A 233 -0.95 -3.77 11.05
N ALA A 234 -1.72 -4.85 11.15
CA ALA A 234 -1.29 -6.19 10.74
C ALA A 234 -1.02 -6.32 9.23
N ALA A 235 -1.73 -5.55 8.40
CA ALA A 235 -1.39 -5.45 6.99
C ALA A 235 -0.04 -4.73 6.78
N PHE A 236 0.24 -3.67 7.55
CA PHE A 236 1.52 -2.95 7.46
C PHE A 236 2.71 -3.79 7.95
N ASP A 237 2.59 -4.52 9.05
CA ASP A 237 3.55 -5.52 9.54
C ASP A 237 3.84 -6.58 8.44
N GLY A 238 2.79 -7.19 7.89
CA GLY A 238 2.97 -8.15 6.79
C GLY A 238 3.70 -7.56 5.55
N LEU A 239 3.51 -6.27 5.28
CA LEU A 239 4.14 -5.54 4.18
C LEU A 239 5.57 -5.11 4.50
N ASP A 240 5.90 -4.77 5.75
CA ASP A 240 7.23 -4.30 6.13
C ASP A 240 8.27 -5.41 6.04
N GLY A 241 7.93 -6.63 6.46
CA GLY A 241 8.79 -7.79 6.36
C GLY A 241 8.98 -8.20 4.91
N ALA A 242 7.93 -8.06 4.08
CA ALA A 242 8.04 -8.26 2.64
C ALA A 242 8.92 -7.19 1.97
N ALA A 243 8.79 -5.93 2.39
CA ALA A 243 9.61 -4.81 1.92
C ALA A 243 11.08 -4.97 2.32
N ALA A 244 11.38 -5.36 3.55
CA ALA A 244 12.73 -5.61 4.05
C ALA A 244 13.42 -6.74 3.28
N ARG A 245 12.70 -7.83 2.97
CA ARG A 245 13.25 -8.92 2.13
C ARG A 245 13.51 -8.49 0.69
N LYS A 246 12.65 -7.63 0.13
CA LYS A 246 12.74 -7.20 -1.28
C LYS A 246 13.77 -6.09 -1.50
N TRP A 247 13.84 -5.10 -0.61
CA TRP A 247 14.64 -3.88 -0.79
C TRP A 247 15.79 -3.74 0.23
N GLY A 248 15.98 -4.75 1.09
CA GLY A 248 16.90 -4.72 2.22
C GLY A 248 16.27 -4.04 3.45
N GLY A 249 16.55 -4.56 4.64
CA GLY A 249 16.15 -3.95 5.90
C GLY A 249 17.26 -3.08 6.50
N THR A 250 16.92 -2.29 7.51
CA THR A 250 17.90 -1.60 8.36
C THR A 250 18.01 -2.30 9.72
N ARG A 251 19.14 -2.13 10.43
CA ARG A 251 19.26 -2.62 11.81
C ARG A 251 18.21 -1.99 12.73
N PHE A 252 17.91 -0.70 12.52
CA PHE A 252 16.87 0.00 13.24
C PHE A 252 15.48 -0.57 12.95
N GLY A 253 15.20 -0.92 11.69
CA GLY A 253 13.94 -1.51 11.25
C GLY A 253 13.57 -2.77 12.02
N VAL A 254 14.54 -3.62 12.36
CA VAL A 254 14.29 -4.83 13.17
C VAL A 254 13.77 -4.46 14.57
N TYR A 255 14.32 -3.45 15.22
CA TYR A 255 13.84 -2.99 16.52
C TYR A 255 12.53 -2.20 16.40
N SER A 256 12.37 -1.42 15.33
CA SER A 256 11.16 -0.65 15.07
C SER A 256 9.95 -1.55 14.83
N ASP A 257 10.16 -2.67 14.14
CA ASP A 257 9.19 -3.75 13.92
C ASP A 257 8.75 -4.36 15.26
N ASP A 258 9.72 -4.84 16.07
CA ASP A 258 9.44 -5.42 17.39
C ASP A 258 8.68 -4.42 18.33
N ILE A 259 9.01 -3.13 18.28
CA ILE A 259 8.30 -2.08 19.04
C ILE A 259 6.88 -1.87 18.51
N ALA A 260 6.71 -1.79 17.18
CA ALA A 260 5.41 -1.63 16.56
C ALA A 260 4.47 -2.79 16.89
N ASP A 261 4.99 -4.02 16.85
CA ASP A 261 4.30 -5.24 17.27
C ASP A 261 3.90 -5.23 18.75
N GLY A 262 4.79 -4.75 19.62
CA GLY A 262 4.48 -4.56 21.04
C GLY A 262 3.31 -3.60 21.25
N ILE A 263 3.30 -2.46 20.56
CA ILE A 263 2.21 -1.48 20.66
C ILE A 263 0.91 -2.06 20.11
N ASN A 264 0.95 -2.65 18.91
CA ASN A 264 -0.25 -3.05 18.18
C ASN A 264 -0.88 -4.37 18.69
N TYR A 265 -0.07 -5.34 19.13
CA TYR A 265 -0.57 -6.67 19.53
C TYR A 265 -0.55 -6.94 21.03
N ALA A 266 0.31 -6.26 21.81
CA ALA A 266 0.30 -6.40 23.27
C ALA A 266 -0.50 -5.27 23.92
N ILE A 267 -0.08 -4.02 23.72
CA ILE A 267 -0.63 -2.88 24.46
C ILE A 267 -2.04 -2.53 23.97
N ALA A 268 -2.25 -2.40 22.66
CA ALA A 268 -3.56 -1.99 22.14
C ALA A 268 -4.71 -2.93 22.54
N PRO A 269 -4.60 -4.27 22.41
CA PRO A 269 -5.65 -5.17 22.87
C PRO A 269 -5.76 -5.20 24.39
N GLY A 270 -4.65 -5.08 25.11
CA GLY A 270 -4.65 -4.99 26.57
C GLY A 270 -5.43 -3.77 27.09
N VAL A 271 -5.24 -2.61 26.47
CA VAL A 271 -6.02 -1.40 26.77
C VAL A 271 -7.48 -1.58 26.36
N ALA A 272 -7.75 -2.18 25.20
CA ALA A 272 -9.13 -2.46 24.79
C ALA A 272 -9.87 -3.36 25.79
N LEU A 273 -9.21 -4.38 26.33
CA LEU A 273 -9.76 -5.23 27.40
C LEU A 273 -10.00 -4.42 28.68
N ALA A 274 -9.07 -3.54 29.06
CA ALA A 274 -9.19 -2.70 30.25
C ALA A 274 -10.37 -1.71 30.19
N TYR A 275 -10.67 -1.17 29.00
CA TYR A 275 -11.81 -0.25 28.81
C TYR A 275 -13.11 -0.96 28.42
N GLY A 276 -13.03 -2.16 27.86
CA GLY A 276 -14.20 -2.87 27.33
C GLY A 276 -14.85 -3.86 28.30
N VAL A 277 -14.08 -4.41 29.25
CA VAL A 277 -14.63 -5.24 30.33
C VAL A 277 -14.86 -4.37 31.55
N THR A 278 -16.07 -4.40 32.11
CA THR A 278 -16.45 -3.56 33.23
C THR A 278 -15.70 -3.92 34.52
N GLY A 279 -15.19 -2.90 35.22
CA GLY A 279 -14.57 -3.06 36.54
C GLY A 279 -13.07 -3.42 36.50
N MET A 280 -12.52 -3.77 37.67
CA MET A 280 -11.09 -4.08 37.81
C MET A 280 -10.67 -5.35 37.06
N GLU A 281 -11.62 -6.25 36.79
CA GLU A 281 -11.36 -7.47 36.02
C GLU A 281 -10.80 -7.17 34.64
N GLY A 282 -11.34 -6.17 33.94
CA GLY A 282 -10.86 -5.77 32.62
C GLY A 282 -9.42 -5.29 32.65
N VAL A 283 -9.06 -4.48 33.65
CA VAL A 283 -7.69 -3.99 33.85
C VAL A 283 -6.74 -5.17 34.11
N VAL A 284 -7.11 -6.09 35.01
CA VAL A 284 -6.30 -7.27 35.33
C VAL A 284 -6.10 -8.15 34.09
N VAL A 285 -7.17 -8.48 33.38
CA VAL A 285 -7.11 -9.31 32.16
C VAL A 285 -6.27 -8.62 31.08
N GLY A 286 -6.44 -7.31 30.89
CA GLY A 286 -5.67 -6.52 29.93
C GLY A 286 -4.18 -6.45 30.24
N VAL A 287 -3.82 -6.26 31.51
CA VAL A 287 -2.42 -6.25 31.96
C VAL A 287 -1.78 -7.62 31.80
N VAL A 288 -2.44 -8.69 32.26
CA VAL A 288 -1.94 -10.06 32.13
C VAL A 288 -1.73 -10.42 30.66
N TYR A 289 -2.71 -10.12 29.80
CA TYR A 289 -2.60 -10.33 28.36
C TYR A 289 -1.39 -9.59 27.76
N SER A 290 -1.20 -8.32 28.12
CA SER A 290 -0.09 -7.50 27.61
C SER A 290 1.25 -8.09 28.02
N VAL A 291 1.41 -8.49 29.29
CA VAL A 291 2.65 -9.08 29.81
C VAL A 291 2.97 -10.40 29.12
N LEU A 292 1.98 -11.29 28.94
CA LEU A 292 2.17 -12.56 28.22
C LEU A 292 2.60 -12.33 26.76
N THR A 293 1.97 -11.37 26.09
CA THR A 293 2.26 -11.05 24.70
C THR A 293 3.66 -10.43 24.54
N ILE A 294 4.06 -9.51 25.43
CA ILE A 294 5.41 -8.93 25.46
C ILE A 294 6.44 -10.03 25.73
N SER A 295 6.18 -10.92 26.69
CA SER A 295 7.09 -12.04 27.00
C SER A 295 7.32 -12.94 25.79
N ARG A 296 6.25 -13.21 25.03
CA ARG A 296 6.34 -13.95 23.76
C ARG A 296 7.15 -13.20 22.69
N LEU A 297 6.96 -11.89 22.55
CA LEU A 297 7.74 -11.07 21.60
C LEU A 297 9.23 -11.08 21.96
N VAL A 298 9.57 -10.86 23.24
CA VAL A 298 10.96 -10.91 23.72
C VAL A 298 11.58 -12.29 23.47
N PHE A 299 10.86 -13.38 23.79
CA PHE A 299 11.34 -14.73 23.51
C PHE A 299 11.62 -14.94 22.01
N PHE A 300 10.75 -14.44 21.14
CA PHE A 300 10.94 -14.54 19.70
C PHE A 300 12.14 -13.73 19.20
N THR A 301 12.33 -12.51 19.72
CA THR A 301 13.49 -11.67 19.38
C THR A 301 14.81 -12.31 19.83
N LEU A 302 14.85 -12.95 21.00
CA LEU A 302 16.05 -13.61 21.52
C LEU A 302 16.38 -14.93 20.79
N ASN A 303 15.38 -15.69 20.33
CA ASN A 303 15.56 -16.97 19.64
C ASN A 303 15.49 -16.86 18.10
N LYS A 304 15.71 -15.66 17.56
CA LYS A 304 15.67 -15.36 16.13
C LYS A 304 16.85 -16.01 15.38
N GLU A 305 17.98 -16.19 16.05
CA GLU A 305 19.18 -16.84 15.51
C GLU A 305 19.15 -18.34 15.80
N GLY A 306 18.80 -19.17 14.78
CA GLY A 306 18.79 -20.64 14.88
C GLY A 306 17.41 -21.31 14.73
N SER A 307 16.33 -20.55 14.60
CA SER A 307 14.98 -21.07 14.35
C SER A 307 14.71 -21.31 12.85
N ASP A 308 13.93 -22.37 12.51
CA ASP A 308 13.51 -22.60 11.12
C ASP A 308 12.72 -21.38 10.64
N PRO A 309 13.18 -20.71 9.58
CA PRO A 309 12.50 -19.53 9.07
C PRO A 309 11.00 -19.78 8.80
N ASN A 310 10.59 -20.98 8.38
CA ASN A 310 9.20 -21.24 8.00
C ASN A 310 8.24 -21.50 9.17
N TYR A 311 8.76 -21.62 10.40
CA TYR A 311 7.97 -21.98 11.59
C TYR A 311 8.21 -21.02 12.77
N PHE A 312 7.14 -20.71 13.50
CA PHE A 312 7.14 -19.96 14.76
C PHE A 312 6.99 -20.93 15.94
N ALA A 313 7.74 -20.69 17.02
CA ALA A 313 7.47 -21.29 18.32
C ALA A 313 6.30 -20.54 18.99
N GLY A 314 5.19 -21.24 19.23
CA GLY A 314 3.95 -20.66 19.75
C GLY A 314 3.15 -19.86 18.73
N VAL A 315 1.91 -19.50 19.10
CA VAL A 315 1.02 -18.71 18.24
C VAL A 315 1.58 -17.29 18.01
N PRO A 316 1.50 -16.73 16.79
CA PRO A 316 1.86 -15.33 16.53
C PRO A 316 1.06 -14.32 17.35
N SER A 317 1.71 -13.26 17.84
CA SER A 317 1.07 -12.20 18.65
C SER A 317 -0.12 -11.54 17.94
N THR A 318 -0.07 -11.44 16.61
CA THR A 318 -1.18 -10.99 15.75
C THR A 318 -2.48 -11.72 16.06
N ILE A 319 -2.44 -13.05 16.13
CA ILE A 319 -3.59 -13.91 16.39
C ILE A 319 -4.09 -13.70 17.82
N GLY A 320 -3.19 -13.54 18.79
CA GLY A 320 -3.55 -13.20 20.18
C GLY A 320 -4.37 -11.90 20.25
N GLY A 321 -3.91 -10.85 19.56
CA GLY A 321 -4.59 -9.55 19.53
C GLY A 321 -5.96 -9.62 18.87
N LEU A 322 -6.07 -10.40 17.79
CA LEU A 322 -7.34 -10.65 17.11
C LEU A 322 -8.34 -11.43 17.99
N VAL A 323 -7.89 -12.44 18.73
CA VAL A 323 -8.75 -13.15 19.69
C VAL A 323 -9.22 -12.21 20.79
N ALA A 324 -8.32 -11.41 21.37
CA ALA A 324 -8.65 -10.48 22.45
C ALA A 324 -9.74 -9.47 22.03
N LEU A 325 -9.54 -8.71 20.96
CA LEU A 325 -10.51 -7.71 20.50
C LEU A 325 -11.80 -8.33 19.95
N SER A 326 -11.72 -9.45 19.23
CA SER A 326 -12.93 -10.10 18.68
C SER A 326 -13.79 -10.72 19.78
N SER A 327 -13.16 -11.33 20.80
CA SER A 327 -13.90 -11.87 21.96
C SER A 327 -14.63 -10.77 22.72
N LEU A 328 -13.97 -9.62 22.95
CA LEU A 328 -14.56 -8.46 23.58
C LEU A 328 -15.78 -7.92 22.80
N ILE A 329 -15.70 -7.84 21.47
CA ILE A 329 -16.78 -7.34 20.62
C ILE A 329 -18.00 -8.28 20.60
N LEU A 330 -17.76 -9.60 20.63
CA LEU A 330 -18.82 -10.60 20.54
C LEU A 330 -19.50 -10.88 21.88
N PHE A 331 -18.74 -10.81 22.96
CA PHE A 331 -19.15 -11.24 24.29
C PHE A 331 -19.02 -10.14 25.36
N PRO A 332 -19.48 -8.90 25.09
CA PRO A 332 -19.27 -7.77 26.01
C PRO A 332 -19.97 -7.99 27.37
N GLU A 333 -21.09 -8.72 27.39
CA GLU A 333 -21.87 -9.00 28.60
C GLU A 333 -21.32 -10.16 29.44
N SER A 334 -20.29 -10.86 28.97
CA SER A 334 -19.72 -12.04 29.65
C SER A 334 -18.21 -11.92 29.85
N PRO A 335 -17.76 -11.12 30.85
CA PRO A 335 -16.35 -10.95 31.21
C PRO A 335 -15.58 -12.27 31.38
N ALA A 336 -16.19 -13.26 32.02
CA ALA A 336 -15.59 -14.57 32.24
C ALA A 336 -15.25 -15.31 30.93
N LEU A 337 -16.12 -15.20 29.91
CA LEU A 337 -15.88 -15.83 28.60
C LEU A 337 -14.77 -15.10 27.84
N VAL A 338 -14.74 -13.77 27.89
CA VAL A 338 -13.64 -12.97 27.33
C VAL A 338 -12.32 -13.35 28.00
N GLY A 339 -12.29 -13.37 29.33
CA GLY A 339 -11.12 -13.78 30.10
C GLY A 339 -10.64 -15.20 29.76
N LEU A 340 -11.56 -16.16 29.60
CA LEU A 340 -11.23 -17.52 29.17
C LEU A 340 -10.58 -17.55 27.78
N LEU A 341 -11.17 -16.87 26.80
CA LEU A 341 -10.66 -16.84 25.42
C LEU A 341 -9.30 -16.13 25.33
N VAL A 342 -9.14 -15.03 26.06
CA VAL A 342 -7.86 -14.30 26.20
C VAL A 342 -6.82 -15.16 26.90
N GLY A 343 -7.21 -15.89 27.95
CA GLY A 343 -6.33 -16.83 28.66
C GLY A 343 -5.87 -17.97 27.76
N VAL A 344 -6.77 -18.57 26.98
CA VAL A 344 -6.44 -19.58 25.97
C VAL A 344 -5.47 -19.02 24.94
N ALA A 345 -5.71 -17.80 24.42
CA ALA A 345 -4.77 -17.15 23.51
C ALA A 345 -3.40 -16.92 24.15
N GLY A 346 -3.36 -16.47 25.41
CA GLY A 346 -2.13 -16.30 26.19
C GLY A 346 -1.32 -17.59 26.32
N VAL A 347 -1.98 -18.68 26.71
CA VAL A 347 -1.34 -20.00 26.82
C VAL A 347 -0.82 -20.48 25.46
N LEU A 348 -1.59 -20.31 24.38
CA LEU A 348 -1.18 -20.69 23.04
C LEU A 348 0.02 -19.86 22.53
N MET A 349 0.13 -18.60 22.92
CA MET A 349 1.29 -17.74 22.59
C MET A 349 2.57 -18.19 23.32
N VAL A 350 2.46 -18.62 24.58
CA VAL A 350 3.60 -19.04 25.42
C VAL A 350 3.92 -20.54 25.28
N SER A 351 3.11 -21.29 24.52
CA SER A 351 3.35 -22.70 24.21
C SER A 351 4.45 -22.87 23.15
N PHE A 352 5.70 -22.59 23.53
CA PHE A 352 6.86 -22.55 22.62
C PHE A 352 7.19 -23.90 21.95
N ASP A 353 6.72 -25.02 22.49
CA ASP A 353 6.91 -26.35 21.90
C ASP A 353 6.04 -26.61 20.66
N ALA A 354 5.05 -25.76 20.36
CA ALA A 354 4.19 -25.90 19.20
C ALA A 354 4.74 -25.10 18.01
N ALA A 355 5.03 -25.79 16.91
CA ALA A 355 5.49 -25.17 15.66
C ALA A 355 4.30 -24.70 14.80
N TYR A 356 4.18 -23.40 14.58
CA TYR A 356 3.17 -22.78 13.72
C TYR A 356 3.79 -22.30 12.41
N ARG A 357 3.13 -22.51 11.27
CA ARG A 357 3.67 -22.02 9.98
C ARG A 357 3.63 -20.51 9.89
N HIS A 358 4.65 -19.89 9.29
CA HIS A 358 4.66 -18.44 9.12
C HIS A 358 3.60 -17.97 8.09
N LEU A 359 2.44 -17.50 8.57
CA LEU A 359 1.31 -17.05 7.73
C LEU A 359 1.73 -16.02 6.67
N GLY A 360 2.52 -15.01 7.04
CA GLY A 360 3.07 -14.02 6.10
C GLY A 360 3.93 -14.63 4.98
N ARG A 361 4.65 -15.72 5.23
CA ARG A 361 5.43 -16.40 4.17
C ARG A 361 4.59 -17.33 3.34
N VAL A 362 3.60 -18.00 3.90
CA VAL A 362 2.69 -18.84 3.10
C VAL A 362 1.86 -17.96 2.15
N ALA A 363 1.44 -16.77 2.59
CA ALA A 363 0.77 -15.79 1.74
C ALA A 363 1.67 -15.29 0.61
N PHE A 364 2.94 -14.97 0.90
CA PHE A 364 3.88 -14.43 -0.10
C PHE A 364 4.63 -15.49 -0.93
N ALA A 365 4.78 -16.72 -0.46
CA ALA A 365 5.46 -17.82 -1.16
C ALA A 365 4.54 -18.59 -2.11
N VAL A 366 3.22 -18.44 -1.97
CA VAL A 366 2.24 -19.22 -2.75
C VAL A 366 1.39 -18.31 -3.64
N SER A 367 1.92 -17.96 -4.81
CA SER A 367 1.25 -17.25 -5.92
C SER A 367 0.60 -15.88 -5.58
N ARG A 368 0.79 -14.87 -6.44
CA ARG A 368 0.16 -13.54 -6.30
C ARG A 368 -1.38 -13.59 -6.17
N ALA A 369 -2.01 -14.67 -6.60
CA ALA A 369 -3.45 -14.89 -6.52
C ALA A 369 -3.94 -15.21 -5.09
N ARG A 370 -3.16 -15.85 -4.21
CA ARG A 370 -3.62 -16.19 -2.85
C ARG A 370 -3.34 -15.08 -1.82
N ALA A 371 -2.26 -14.31 -2.00
CA ALA A 371 -2.04 -13.08 -1.22
C ALA A 371 -3.11 -12.01 -1.50
N SER A 372 -3.51 -11.87 -2.77
CA SER A 372 -4.63 -11.01 -3.14
C SER A 372 -5.96 -11.55 -2.61
N VAL A 373 -6.18 -12.87 -2.60
CA VAL A 373 -7.37 -13.47 -1.95
C VAL A 373 -7.38 -13.27 -0.43
N ALA A 374 -6.24 -13.31 0.26
CA ALA A 374 -6.17 -13.02 1.70
C ALA A 374 -6.45 -11.54 2.01
N LEU A 375 -5.89 -10.63 1.21
CA LEU A 375 -6.15 -9.19 1.31
C LEU A 375 -7.59 -8.84 0.93
N VAL A 376 -8.13 -9.46 -0.13
CA VAL A 376 -9.53 -9.32 -0.55
C VAL A 376 -10.44 -9.94 0.49
N ALA A 377 -10.11 -11.08 1.11
CA ALA A 377 -10.89 -11.63 2.21
C ALA A 377 -10.88 -10.72 3.44
N ALA A 378 -9.75 -10.08 3.76
CA ALA A 378 -9.67 -9.08 4.83
C ALA A 378 -10.49 -7.82 4.48
N VAL A 379 -10.40 -7.33 3.25
CA VAL A 379 -11.19 -6.18 2.76
C VAL A 379 -12.68 -6.51 2.66
N VAL A 380 -13.04 -7.75 2.32
CA VAL A 380 -14.43 -8.24 2.28
C VAL A 380 -14.96 -8.53 3.69
N LEU A 381 -14.11 -8.92 4.65
CA LEU A 381 -14.46 -8.98 6.08
C LEU A 381 -14.70 -7.58 6.64
N ILE A 382 -13.87 -6.61 6.26
CA ILE A 382 -13.99 -5.20 6.65
C ILE A 382 -15.22 -4.55 5.98
N GLY A 383 -15.43 -4.77 4.68
CA GLY A 383 -16.56 -4.25 3.90
C GLY A 383 -17.88 -4.98 4.17
N GLY A 384 -17.81 -6.27 4.50
CA GLY A 384 -18.96 -7.08 4.92
C GLY A 384 -19.57 -6.61 6.24
N GLY A 385 -18.77 -5.97 7.11
CA GLY A 385 -19.26 -5.29 8.32
C GLY A 385 -20.23 -4.15 8.03
N ALA A 386 -20.12 -3.49 6.87
CA ALA A 386 -21.04 -2.43 6.44
C ALA A 386 -22.40 -2.97 5.97
N LEU A 387 -22.48 -4.24 5.53
CA LEU A 387 -23.69 -4.88 5.02
C LEU A 387 -24.37 -5.81 6.04
N LEU A 388 -23.59 -6.48 6.91
CA LEU A 388 -24.05 -7.54 7.81
C LEU A 388 -23.91 -7.17 9.31
N GLY A 389 -23.39 -5.98 9.61
CA GLY A 389 -23.12 -5.51 10.96
C GLY A 389 -21.77 -5.99 11.51
N PRO A 390 -21.21 -5.29 12.52
CA PRO A 390 -19.81 -5.45 12.92
C PRO A 390 -19.50 -6.74 13.72
N ARG A 391 -20.54 -7.44 14.21
CA ARG A 391 -20.37 -8.69 14.98
C ARG A 391 -19.99 -9.88 14.08
N ILE A 392 -20.50 -9.97 12.85
CA ILE A 392 -20.21 -11.11 11.96
C ILE A 392 -18.72 -11.17 11.57
N PRO A 393 -18.08 -10.06 11.14
CA PRO A 393 -16.65 -10.05 10.89
C PRO A 393 -15.83 -10.46 12.12
N ALA A 394 -16.18 -9.96 13.31
CA ALA A 394 -15.51 -10.34 14.55
C ALA A 394 -15.65 -11.84 14.84
N ALA A 395 -16.82 -12.45 14.60
CA ALA A 395 -17.05 -13.89 14.76
C ALA A 395 -16.18 -14.71 13.81
N ILE A 396 -16.10 -14.33 12.53
CA ILE A 396 -15.27 -15.03 11.55
C ILE A 396 -13.79 -14.91 11.93
N ILE A 397 -13.34 -13.72 12.34
CA ILE A 397 -11.97 -13.49 12.80
C ILE A 397 -11.65 -14.33 14.04
N LEU A 398 -12.55 -14.40 15.02
CA LEU A 398 -12.36 -15.17 16.23
C LEU A 398 -12.26 -16.67 15.92
N VAL A 399 -13.21 -17.22 15.17
CA VAL A 399 -13.23 -18.64 14.80
C VAL A 399 -12.00 -19.00 13.96
N GLY A 400 -11.64 -18.16 12.98
CA GLY A 400 -10.44 -18.35 12.17
C GLY A 400 -9.16 -18.33 13.00
N SER A 401 -9.05 -17.38 13.93
CA SER A 401 -7.91 -17.22 14.83
C SER A 401 -7.76 -18.42 15.77
N LEU A 402 -8.85 -18.89 16.38
CA LEU A 402 -8.83 -20.06 17.25
C LEU A 402 -8.55 -21.35 16.47
N ALA A 403 -9.17 -21.54 15.30
CA ALA A 403 -8.91 -22.71 14.44
C ALA A 403 -7.44 -22.79 14.02
N TYR A 404 -6.84 -21.65 13.68
CA TYR A 404 -5.41 -21.55 13.41
C TYR A 404 -4.58 -21.84 14.67
N GLY A 405 -4.96 -21.27 15.81
CA GLY A 405 -4.31 -21.48 17.10
C GLY A 405 -4.29 -22.95 17.56
N PHE A 406 -5.35 -23.71 17.30
CA PHE A 406 -5.43 -25.13 17.67
C PHE A 406 -4.89 -26.11 16.60
N LEU A 407 -4.42 -25.62 15.45
CA LEU A 407 -4.03 -26.47 14.31
C LEU A 407 -2.88 -27.45 14.66
N PRO A 408 -1.80 -27.06 15.37
CA PRO A 408 -0.73 -27.99 15.75
C PRO A 408 -1.18 -29.07 16.74
N GLN A 409 -2.11 -28.76 17.65
CA GLN A 409 -2.64 -29.70 18.63
C GLN A 409 -3.50 -30.76 17.92
N VAL A 410 -4.35 -30.33 16.97
CA VAL A 410 -5.18 -31.24 16.15
C VAL A 410 -4.31 -32.16 15.29
N THR A 411 -3.23 -31.64 14.69
CA THR A 411 -2.32 -32.46 13.88
C THR A 411 -1.56 -33.47 14.72
N ARG A 412 -1.03 -33.09 15.89
CA ARG A 412 -0.42 -34.03 16.85
C ARG A 412 -1.39 -35.12 17.27
N PHE A 413 -2.62 -34.76 17.61
CA PHE A 413 -3.66 -35.70 18.00
C PHE A 413 -4.01 -36.69 16.88
N ARG A 414 -4.13 -36.21 15.63
CA ARG A 414 -4.35 -37.08 14.46
C ARG A 414 -3.21 -38.07 14.23
N VAL A 415 -1.96 -37.64 14.35
CA VAL A 415 -0.79 -38.52 14.22
C VAL A 415 -0.82 -39.59 15.32
N LEU A 416 -1.17 -39.22 16.55
CA LEU A 416 -1.23 -40.15 17.68
C LEU A 416 -2.35 -41.19 17.52
N ILE A 417 -3.53 -40.77 17.00
CA ILE A 417 -4.61 -41.71 16.63
C ILE A 417 -4.19 -42.63 15.49
N ALA A 418 -3.53 -42.10 14.46
CA ALA A 418 -3.08 -42.90 13.32
C ALA A 418 -2.03 -43.95 13.74
N ALA A 419 -1.08 -43.58 14.61
CA ALA A 419 -0.11 -44.51 15.17
C ALA A 419 -0.77 -45.61 16.02
N ARG A 420 -1.80 -45.27 16.79
CA ARG A 420 -2.54 -46.26 17.59
C ARG A 420 -3.35 -47.24 16.74
N ARG A 421 -3.86 -46.80 15.58
CA ARG A 421 -4.55 -47.65 14.58
C ARG A 421 -3.60 -48.52 13.73
N ALA A 422 -2.31 -48.18 13.67
CA ALA A 422 -1.32 -48.97 12.96
C ALA A 422 -0.71 -50.09 13.84
N ASN A 423 -0.79 -49.93 15.16
CA ASN A 423 -0.22 -50.85 16.17
C ASN A 423 -1.26 -51.76 16.85
N GLY A 424 -2.53 -51.69 16.46
CA GLY A 424 -3.61 -52.57 16.93
C GLY A 424 -4.47 -52.98 15.77
#